data_AF-A0A0N0RR73-F1
#
_entry.id   AF-A0A0N0RR73-F1
#
_cell.length_a   1.000
_cell.length_b   1.000
_cell.length_c   1.000
_cell.angle_alpha   90.00
_cell.angle_beta   90.00
_cell.angle_gamma   90.00
#
_symmetry.space_group_name_H-M   'P 1'
#
loop_
_entity.id
_entity.type
_entity.pdbx_description
1 polymer ?
#
loop_
_entity_poly.entity_id
_entity_poly.type
_entity_poly.pdbx_seq_one_letter_code
_entity_poly.pdbx_strand_id
1 'polypeptide(L)'
;MNMVRRGVRGQTNRFTSPAVAVSLIASLAALTGCSAGANTSGLTDPDVTWQGGQVTDQEEQGTSAGGIRNIARWTLPLDEFTQEYSNLDNYAEQLLLSACLSEGGINWPVPWQDVEQPLSPVVNDAGRRLFNSEIAEEYGFRPNLALTESDKLWEGFLAYRPAEPGFQAAFDECLVGIREEYPALEPEEMMLVTGLIYQVSEEAFLSAEVQEAAGRWRSCMEPQGFGQLPKRPDDFPSPELLAELGAVGQSANVEPSERELQVARAHAACLDSSGYSAAMYEKEWELQEVAIERDRANLDRIRAQVHEREVAVQKIIAANAPKA
;
A
#
# COMPACT_ATOMS: atom_id res chain seq x y z
N MET A 1 36.40 44.57 -42.78
CA MET A 1 37.56 44.44 -43.70
C MET A 1 38.84 44.75 -42.94
N ASN A 2 39.78 43.80 -42.98
CA ASN A 2 41.23 43.90 -42.76
C ASN A 2 41.82 44.46 -41.44
N MET A 3 42.20 43.52 -40.57
CA MET A 3 43.59 43.19 -40.20
C MET A 3 44.64 44.29 -39.91
N VAL A 4 45.17 44.22 -38.66
CA VAL A 4 46.59 44.00 -38.28
C VAL A 4 47.49 45.16 -37.77
N ARG A 5 47.82 45.02 -36.46
CA ARG A 5 49.09 45.21 -35.68
C ARG A 5 49.80 46.57 -35.51
N ARG A 6 49.98 46.93 -34.22
CA ARG A 6 51.25 47.11 -33.41
C ARG A 6 50.85 47.84 -32.11
N GLY A 7 51.22 47.54 -30.86
CA GLY A 7 52.17 46.64 -30.21
C GLY A 7 53.00 47.42 -29.17
N VAL A 8 52.85 47.19 -27.85
CA VAL A 8 53.81 47.52 -26.75
C VAL A 8 53.43 46.62 -25.54
N ARG A 9 54.19 45.55 -25.22
CA ARG A 9 55.30 45.42 -24.23
C ARG A 9 54.91 45.66 -22.75
N GLY A 10 54.99 44.60 -21.93
CA GLY A 10 55.07 44.68 -20.47
C GLY A 10 55.14 43.32 -19.76
N GLN A 11 56.36 42.93 -19.36
CA GLN A 11 56.74 42.13 -18.16
C GLN A 11 56.22 40.69 -18.01
N THR A 12 57.03 39.65 -18.29
CA THR A 12 58.09 38.96 -17.49
C THR A 12 57.60 37.82 -16.58
N ASN A 13 57.98 36.59 -16.99
CA ASN A 13 58.42 35.40 -16.24
C ASN A 13 57.61 34.90 -15.02
N ARG A 14 56.94 33.74 -15.12
CA ARG A 14 57.44 32.35 -14.92
C ARG A 14 57.94 32.05 -13.49
N PHE A 15 57.20 31.21 -12.76
CA PHE A 15 57.69 30.23 -11.77
C PHE A 15 56.61 29.12 -11.64
N THR A 16 56.80 27.95 -12.26
CA THR A 16 57.36 26.69 -11.70
C THR A 16 56.51 26.04 -10.58
N SER A 17 55.83 24.93 -10.92
CA SER A 17 55.77 23.75 -10.05
C SER A 17 57.16 23.08 -10.00
N PRO A 18 57.54 22.18 -9.06
CA PRO A 18 56.70 21.35 -8.17
C PRO A 18 57.20 21.23 -6.70
N ALA A 19 56.37 20.68 -5.81
CA ALA A 19 56.86 19.86 -4.68
C ALA A 19 55.70 19.05 -4.07
N VAL A 20 55.94 17.75 -4.02
CA VAL A 20 55.16 16.72 -3.33
C VAL A 20 55.21 16.95 -1.82
N ALA A 21 54.06 16.98 -1.18
CA ALA A 21 53.93 16.79 0.27
C ALA A 21 52.84 15.75 0.52
N VAL A 22 53.29 14.56 0.90
CA VAL A 22 52.49 13.46 1.40
C VAL A 22 51.96 13.86 2.77
N SER A 23 50.65 14.00 2.92
CA SER A 23 49.98 14.07 4.22
C SER A 23 49.03 12.89 4.34
N LEU A 24 49.47 11.88 5.10
CA LEU A 24 48.62 10.84 5.65
C LEU A 24 47.62 11.50 6.60
N ILE A 25 46.36 11.61 6.17
CA ILE A 25 45.22 11.80 7.06
C ILE A 25 44.51 10.45 7.11
N ALA A 26 44.82 9.69 8.16
CA ALA A 26 44.07 8.50 8.53
C ALA A 26 42.64 8.91 8.90
N SER A 27 41.75 8.86 7.92
CA SER A 27 40.32 8.99 8.14
C SER A 27 39.81 7.63 8.58
N LEU A 28 39.39 7.52 9.84
CA LEU A 28 38.63 6.39 10.36
C LEU A 28 37.44 6.17 9.43
N ALA A 29 37.44 5.05 8.71
CA ALA A 29 36.23 4.50 8.13
C ALA A 29 35.34 4.03 9.29
N ALA A 30 34.45 4.91 9.74
CA ALA A 30 33.30 4.46 10.50
C ALA A 30 32.49 3.56 9.57
N LEU A 31 32.41 2.27 9.93
CA LEU A 31 31.52 1.30 9.34
C LEU A 31 30.07 1.76 9.58
N THR A 32 29.57 2.64 8.73
CA THR A 32 28.14 2.79 8.52
C THR A 32 27.73 1.60 7.67
N GLY A 33 27.35 0.51 8.34
CA GLY A 33 26.55 -0.53 7.72
C GLY A 33 25.24 0.11 7.28
N CYS A 34 25.17 0.53 6.01
CA CYS A 34 23.91 0.70 5.33
C CYS A 34 23.33 -0.70 5.21
N SER A 35 22.45 -1.05 6.15
CA SER A 35 21.43 -2.06 5.91
C SER A 35 20.85 -1.79 4.53
N ALA A 36 20.90 -2.79 3.65
CA ALA A 36 20.11 -2.83 2.44
C ALA A 36 18.63 -2.84 2.87
N GLY A 37 18.12 -1.66 3.22
CA GLY A 37 16.72 -1.38 3.21
C GLY A 37 16.34 -1.43 1.75
N ALA A 38 15.80 -2.56 1.31
CA ALA A 38 14.66 -2.48 0.43
C ALA A 38 13.77 -1.41 1.08
N ASN A 39 13.56 -0.29 0.40
CA ASN A 39 12.46 0.58 0.74
C ASN A 39 11.20 -0.25 0.48
N THR A 40 10.82 -1.06 1.47
CA THR A 40 9.47 -1.54 1.68
C THR A 40 8.64 -0.32 2.07
N SER A 41 8.54 0.63 1.15
CA SER A 41 7.47 1.62 1.15
C SER A 41 6.27 0.90 0.55
N GLY A 42 5.70 0.02 1.38
CA GLY A 42 4.61 -0.87 1.06
C GLY A 42 4.41 -1.79 2.25
N LEU A 43 3.38 -1.52 3.07
CA LEU A 43 2.92 -2.25 4.26
C LEU A 43 3.57 -1.91 5.62
N THR A 44 4.09 -0.69 5.81
CA THR A 44 4.07 -0.08 7.16
C THR A 44 2.86 0.83 7.25
N ASP A 45 1.79 0.24 7.78
CA ASP A 45 0.59 0.84 8.38
C ASP A 45 0.55 2.37 8.45
N PRO A 46 -0.08 3.06 7.48
CA PRO A 46 -0.67 4.36 7.71
C PRO A 46 -2.16 4.14 8.06
N ASP A 47 -2.45 4.24 9.35
CA ASP A 47 -3.78 4.27 9.96
C ASP A 47 -4.56 2.94 9.92
N VAL A 48 -4.69 2.32 11.11
CA VAL A 48 -5.58 1.19 11.42
C VAL A 48 -7.05 1.65 11.34
N THR A 49 -7.47 2.12 10.17
CA THR A 49 -8.84 2.60 9.94
C THR A 49 -9.68 1.43 9.46
N TRP A 50 -10.64 1.05 10.30
CA TRP A 50 -11.61 0.00 9.99
C TRP A 50 -12.79 0.63 9.28
N GLN A 51 -13.06 0.20 8.04
CA GLN A 51 -14.20 0.66 7.25
C GLN A 51 -15.28 -0.41 7.27
N GLY A 52 -16.48 -0.08 7.74
CA GLY A 52 -17.62 -0.97 7.59
C GLY A 52 -18.67 -0.90 8.69
N GLY A 53 -19.78 -1.60 8.42
CA GLY A 53 -20.92 -1.87 9.28
C GLY A 53 -21.95 -2.70 8.50
N GLN A 54 -22.92 -3.30 9.17
CA GLN A 54 -24.04 -3.98 8.49
C GLN A 54 -25.10 -2.96 8.07
N VAL A 55 -25.65 -3.15 6.87
CA VAL A 55 -26.98 -2.62 6.55
C VAL A 55 -28.01 -3.64 6.99
N THR A 56 -28.97 -3.16 7.77
CA THR A 56 -30.23 -3.87 7.96
C THR A 56 -30.99 -3.82 6.64
N ASP A 57 -30.96 -4.93 5.89
CA ASP A 57 -31.81 -5.29 4.76
C ASP A 57 -32.37 -4.13 3.92
N GLN A 58 -31.55 -3.48 3.08
CA GLN A 58 -32.03 -2.87 1.83
C GLN A 58 -31.00 -3.06 0.72
N GLU A 59 -31.17 -4.11 -0.08
CA GLU A 59 -30.63 -4.20 -1.45
C GLU A 59 -31.31 -3.12 -2.32
N GLU A 60 -30.82 -1.89 -2.28
CA GLU A 60 -31.10 -0.94 -3.36
C GLU A 60 -30.09 -1.16 -4.49
N GLN A 61 -30.49 -1.99 -5.46
CA GLN A 61 -29.82 -2.13 -6.74
C GLN A 61 -30.01 -0.84 -7.57
N GLY A 62 -29.22 0.19 -7.25
CA GLY A 62 -29.09 1.40 -8.05
C GLY A 62 -28.16 1.15 -9.23
N THR A 63 -28.71 1.08 -10.45
CA THR A 63 -27.94 1.09 -11.70
C THR A 63 -27.61 2.55 -12.07
N SER A 64 -26.58 3.13 -11.45
CA SER A 64 -25.88 4.29 -12.03
C SER A 64 -24.61 3.79 -12.75
N ALA A 65 -24.02 4.63 -13.60
CA ALA A 65 -22.88 4.29 -14.45
C ALA A 65 -21.55 4.04 -13.70
N GLY A 66 -21.60 3.77 -12.39
CA GLY A 66 -20.46 3.44 -11.54
C GLY A 66 -20.85 2.34 -10.55
N GLY A 67 -20.18 1.19 -10.63
CA GLY A 67 -20.17 0.12 -9.62
C GLY A 67 -21.50 -0.51 -9.20
N ILE A 68 -21.44 -1.72 -8.62
CA ILE A 68 -22.56 -2.27 -7.84
C ILE A 68 -22.38 -1.72 -6.42
N ARG A 69 -23.37 -0.97 -5.91
CA ARG A 69 -23.38 -0.55 -4.50
C ARG A 69 -23.35 -1.77 -3.59
N ASN A 70 -22.37 -1.83 -2.71
CA ASN A 70 -22.22 -2.89 -1.73
C ASN A 70 -21.47 -2.38 -0.50
N ILE A 71 -22.22 -1.93 0.50
CA ILE A 71 -21.67 -1.44 1.76
C ILE A 71 -20.97 -2.53 2.59
N ALA A 72 -21.43 -3.78 2.54
CA ALA A 72 -20.82 -4.88 3.29
C ALA A 72 -19.40 -5.18 2.80
N ARG A 73 -19.12 -4.92 1.51
CA ARG A 73 -17.79 -4.96 0.89
C ARG A 73 -17.14 -3.59 0.73
N TRP A 74 -17.79 -2.54 1.22
CA TRP A 74 -17.39 -1.13 1.07
C TRP A 74 -16.99 -0.77 -0.37
N THR A 75 -17.70 -1.32 -1.36
CA THR A 75 -17.41 -1.07 -2.78
C THR A 75 -17.80 0.36 -3.13
N LEU A 76 -16.84 1.13 -3.63
CA LEU A 76 -16.98 2.55 -3.94
C LEU A 76 -16.59 2.86 -5.39
N PRO A 77 -17.10 3.96 -5.99
CA PRO A 77 -16.87 4.24 -7.42
C PRO A 77 -15.40 4.42 -7.83
N LEU A 78 -14.53 4.93 -6.97
CA LEU A 78 -13.11 5.13 -7.28
C LEU A 78 -12.29 3.83 -7.24
N ASP A 79 -12.84 2.74 -6.71
CA ASP A 79 -12.11 1.47 -6.57
C ASP A 79 -11.64 0.94 -7.94
N GLU A 80 -12.39 1.19 -9.02
CA GLU A 80 -12.02 0.76 -10.39
C GLU A 80 -10.76 1.43 -10.96
N PHE A 81 -10.28 2.51 -10.33
CA PHE A 81 -9.06 3.21 -10.73
C PHE A 81 -7.87 2.89 -9.82
N THR A 82 -8.07 2.07 -8.79
CA THR A 82 -7.01 1.68 -7.86
C THR A 82 -6.19 0.52 -8.43
N GLN A 83 -4.88 0.50 -8.13
CA GLN A 83 -3.97 -0.55 -8.57
C GLN A 83 -3.89 -1.66 -7.51
N GLU A 84 -4.88 -2.56 -7.48
CA GLU A 84 -4.87 -3.63 -6.47
C GLU A 84 -3.86 -4.76 -6.77
N TYR A 85 -3.37 -4.88 -8.01
CA TYR A 85 -2.41 -5.91 -8.38
C TYR A 85 -0.97 -5.63 -7.94
N SER A 86 -0.70 -4.69 -7.03
CA SER A 86 0.68 -4.35 -6.58
C SER A 86 1.49 -5.57 -6.12
N ASN A 87 0.84 -6.55 -5.50
CA ASN A 87 1.45 -7.84 -5.15
C ASN A 87 1.83 -8.67 -6.38
N LEU A 88 0.97 -8.71 -7.40
CA LEU A 88 1.25 -9.39 -8.68
C LEU A 88 2.34 -8.66 -9.46
N ASP A 89 2.36 -7.33 -9.41
CA ASP A 89 3.36 -6.48 -10.03
C ASP A 89 4.75 -6.75 -9.46
N ASN A 90 4.85 -6.77 -8.12
CA ASN A 90 6.07 -7.16 -7.43
C ASN A 90 6.43 -8.61 -7.78
N TYR A 91 5.47 -9.55 -7.79
CA TYR A 91 5.76 -10.94 -8.14
C TYR A 91 6.34 -11.08 -9.55
N ALA A 92 5.73 -10.41 -10.54
CA ALA A 92 6.21 -10.37 -11.92
C ALA A 92 7.62 -9.76 -12.00
N GLU A 93 7.90 -8.65 -11.30
CA GLU A 93 9.24 -8.03 -11.26
C GLU A 93 10.27 -8.99 -10.65
N GLN A 94 9.94 -9.70 -9.55
CA GLN A 94 10.81 -10.71 -8.96
C GLN A 94 11.11 -11.86 -9.93
N LEU A 95 10.11 -12.36 -10.66
CA LEU A 95 10.29 -13.43 -11.64
C LEU A 95 11.23 -13.01 -12.79
N LEU A 96 11.08 -11.78 -13.30
CA LEU A 96 11.97 -11.23 -14.32
C LEU A 96 13.39 -11.02 -13.77
N LEU A 97 13.52 -10.53 -12.54
CA LEU A 97 14.81 -10.42 -11.84
C LEU A 97 15.49 -11.79 -11.71
N SER A 98 14.73 -12.82 -11.35
CA SER A 98 15.24 -14.20 -11.25
C SER A 98 15.82 -14.68 -12.57
N ALA A 99 15.08 -14.47 -13.68
CA ALA A 99 15.55 -14.83 -15.01
C ALA A 99 16.84 -14.09 -15.39
N CYS A 100 16.88 -12.77 -15.23
CA CYS A 100 18.06 -11.96 -15.56
C CYS A 100 19.29 -12.32 -14.72
N LEU A 101 19.13 -12.46 -13.39
CA LEU A 101 20.23 -12.82 -12.49
C LEU A 101 20.78 -14.22 -12.78
N SER A 102 19.93 -15.14 -13.22
CA SER A 102 20.35 -16.50 -13.58
C SER A 102 21.30 -16.54 -14.78
N GLU A 103 21.20 -15.59 -15.72
CA GLU A 103 22.15 -15.46 -16.84
C GLU A 103 23.56 -15.11 -16.36
N GLY A 104 23.65 -14.35 -15.26
CA GLY A 104 24.90 -14.04 -14.54
C GLY A 104 25.36 -15.13 -13.57
N GLY A 105 24.64 -16.25 -13.46
CA GLY A 105 24.93 -17.33 -12.52
C GLY A 105 24.62 -16.99 -11.06
N ILE A 106 23.79 -15.98 -10.82
CA ILE A 106 23.34 -15.56 -9.48
C ILE A 106 22.01 -16.23 -9.18
N ASN A 107 21.91 -16.89 -8.03
CA ASN A 107 20.66 -17.51 -7.61
C ASN A 107 19.73 -16.50 -6.95
N TRP A 108 18.54 -16.34 -7.50
CA TRP A 108 17.45 -15.56 -6.92
C TRP A 108 16.20 -16.45 -6.87
N PRO A 109 16.01 -17.23 -5.79
CA PRO A 109 15.10 -18.37 -5.76
C PRO A 109 13.67 -17.91 -5.46
N VAL A 110 13.07 -17.19 -6.41
CA VAL A 110 11.70 -16.67 -6.31
C VAL A 110 10.72 -17.85 -6.19
N PRO A 111 9.96 -17.97 -5.08
CA PRO A 111 9.00 -19.05 -4.91
C PRO A 111 7.79 -19.01 -5.85
N TRP A 112 6.97 -20.06 -5.79
CA TRP A 112 5.61 -19.99 -6.28
C TRP A 112 4.77 -19.11 -5.34
N GLN A 113 3.93 -18.25 -5.93
CA GLN A 113 2.92 -17.47 -5.23
C GLN A 113 1.54 -17.84 -5.80
N ASP A 114 0.58 -18.09 -4.91
CA ASP A 114 -0.80 -18.33 -5.30
C ASP A 114 -1.48 -17.01 -5.68
N VAL A 115 -1.55 -16.74 -6.99
CA VAL A 115 -2.14 -15.51 -7.52
C VAL A 115 -3.67 -15.56 -7.57
N GLU A 116 -4.26 -16.73 -7.34
CA GLU A 116 -5.71 -16.95 -7.30
C GLU A 116 -6.21 -17.12 -5.85
N GLN A 117 -5.32 -16.94 -4.87
CA GLN A 117 -5.66 -17.04 -3.46
C GLN A 117 -6.76 -16.04 -3.12
N PRO A 118 -7.88 -16.48 -2.50
CA PRO A 118 -8.91 -15.57 -2.04
C PRO A 118 -8.32 -14.52 -1.08
N LEU A 119 -8.72 -13.26 -1.28
CA LEU A 119 -8.43 -12.20 -0.33
C LEU A 119 -8.98 -12.55 1.05
N SER A 120 -8.33 -12.06 2.10
CA SER A 120 -8.82 -12.21 3.46
C SER A 120 -10.25 -11.66 3.57
N PRO A 121 -11.17 -12.33 4.28
CA PRO A 121 -12.56 -11.86 4.41
C PRO A 121 -12.67 -10.49 5.09
N VAL A 122 -11.62 -10.04 5.79
CA VAL A 122 -11.55 -8.73 6.44
C VAL A 122 -10.96 -7.63 5.56
N VAL A 123 -10.72 -7.91 4.28
CA VAL A 123 -10.23 -6.94 3.29
C VAL A 123 -11.10 -7.01 2.04
N ASN A 124 -11.32 -5.86 1.39
CA ASN A 124 -12.02 -5.81 0.10
C ASN A 124 -11.05 -5.75 -1.09
N ASP A 125 -11.62 -5.78 -2.28
CA ASP A 125 -10.92 -5.73 -3.58
C ASP A 125 -10.35 -4.31 -3.90
N ALA A 126 -10.26 -3.44 -2.91
CA ALA A 126 -9.55 -2.16 -3.01
C ALA A 126 -8.49 -2.05 -1.89
N GLY A 127 -8.14 -3.17 -1.25
CA GLY A 127 -7.21 -3.21 -0.12
C GLY A 127 -7.73 -2.57 1.17
N ARG A 128 -9.01 -2.20 1.26
CA ARG A 128 -9.60 -1.57 2.45
C ARG A 128 -9.93 -2.63 3.49
N ARG A 129 -9.62 -2.34 4.76
CA ARG A 129 -10.03 -3.20 5.88
C ARG A 129 -11.52 -3.07 6.12
N LEU A 130 -12.19 -4.22 6.06
CA LEU A 130 -13.60 -4.36 6.36
C LEU A 130 -13.83 -4.60 7.84
N PHE A 131 -14.93 -4.06 8.36
CA PHE A 131 -15.37 -4.34 9.71
C PHE A 131 -16.89 -4.35 9.81
N ASN A 132 -17.48 -5.43 10.30
CA ASN A 132 -18.91 -5.57 10.52
C ASN A 132 -19.14 -6.60 11.65
N SER A 133 -20.39 -6.91 11.97
CA SER A 133 -20.69 -7.86 13.06
C SER A 133 -20.17 -9.27 12.80
N GLU A 134 -20.18 -9.76 11.56
CA GLU A 134 -19.65 -11.08 11.19
C GLU A 134 -18.12 -11.11 11.37
N ILE A 135 -17.42 -10.08 10.89
CA ILE A 135 -15.98 -9.92 11.07
C ILE A 135 -15.63 -9.78 12.56
N ALA A 136 -16.38 -9.00 13.31
CA ALA A 136 -16.16 -8.81 14.74
C ALA A 136 -16.38 -10.11 15.55
N GLU A 137 -17.33 -10.95 15.13
CA GLU A 137 -17.64 -12.24 15.77
C GLU A 137 -16.53 -13.27 15.54
N GLU A 138 -16.01 -13.35 14.33
CA GLU A 138 -15.07 -14.40 13.90
C GLU A 138 -13.60 -13.97 14.03
N TYR A 139 -13.27 -12.73 13.67
CA TYR A 139 -11.89 -12.25 13.54
C TYR A 139 -11.49 -11.22 14.60
N GLY A 140 -12.44 -10.63 15.33
CA GLY A 140 -12.13 -9.49 16.21
C GLY A 140 -11.50 -8.35 15.39
N PHE A 141 -10.32 -7.87 15.79
CA PHE A 141 -9.54 -6.86 15.05
C PHE A 141 -8.36 -7.48 14.28
N ARG A 142 -8.36 -8.79 14.03
CA ARG A 142 -7.24 -9.48 13.39
C ARG A 142 -7.28 -9.33 11.86
N PRO A 143 -6.12 -9.10 11.21
CA PRO A 143 -6.04 -8.88 9.76
C PRO A 143 -6.15 -10.14 8.90
N ASN A 144 -5.89 -11.34 9.43
CA ASN A 144 -6.13 -12.59 8.73
C ASN A 144 -5.98 -13.79 9.67
N LEU A 145 -6.68 -14.89 9.36
CA LEU A 145 -6.48 -16.20 9.99
C LEU A 145 -5.72 -17.12 9.01
N ALA A 146 -4.66 -17.75 9.52
CA ALA A 146 -3.76 -18.72 8.89
C ALA A 146 -2.97 -18.31 7.64
N LEU A 147 -1.63 -18.29 7.76
CA LEU A 147 -0.70 -18.25 6.64
C LEU A 147 -0.89 -19.46 5.71
N THR A 148 -1.10 -19.21 4.42
CA THR A 148 -1.08 -20.25 3.39
C THR A 148 0.33 -20.78 3.15
N GLU A 149 0.47 -21.82 2.34
CA GLU A 149 1.79 -22.28 1.92
C GLU A 149 2.51 -21.23 1.05
N SER A 150 1.76 -20.56 0.16
CA SER A 150 2.26 -19.42 -0.62
C SER A 150 2.86 -18.34 0.28
N ASP A 151 2.12 -17.94 1.33
CA ASP A 151 2.59 -16.92 2.28
C ASP A 151 3.90 -17.34 2.98
N LYS A 152 3.99 -18.59 3.45
CA LYS A 152 5.19 -19.11 4.13
C LYS A 152 6.41 -19.15 3.22
N LEU A 153 6.22 -19.56 1.96
CA LEU A 153 7.29 -19.55 0.97
C LEU A 153 7.79 -18.13 0.73
N TRP A 154 6.88 -17.18 0.65
CA TRP A 154 7.21 -15.77 0.45
C TRP A 154 7.94 -15.16 1.64
N GLU A 155 7.52 -15.47 2.88
CA GLU A 155 8.26 -15.08 4.08
C GLU A 155 9.70 -15.61 4.08
N GLY A 156 9.88 -16.88 3.70
CA GLY A 156 11.21 -17.49 3.55
C GLY A 156 12.06 -16.77 2.51
N PHE A 157 11.46 -16.37 1.39
CA PHE A 157 12.13 -15.61 0.34
C PHE A 157 12.49 -14.18 0.78
N LEU A 158 11.63 -13.47 1.51
CA LEU A 158 11.96 -12.16 2.08
C LEU A 158 13.13 -12.22 3.09
N ALA A 159 13.29 -13.36 3.76
CA ALA A 159 14.43 -13.63 4.64
C ALA A 159 15.69 -14.09 3.88
N TYR A 160 15.59 -14.42 2.59
CA TYR A 160 16.73 -14.85 1.77
C TYR A 160 17.78 -13.75 1.68
N ARG A 161 19.05 -14.14 1.82
CA ARG A 161 20.20 -13.23 1.70
C ARG A 161 21.15 -13.79 0.64
N PRO A 162 21.29 -13.14 -0.52
CA PRO A 162 22.20 -13.59 -1.56
C PRO A 162 23.64 -13.50 -1.07
N ALA A 163 24.45 -14.50 -1.39
CA ALA A 163 25.84 -14.61 -0.95
C ALA A 163 26.84 -14.41 -2.10
N GLU A 164 26.33 -14.38 -3.34
CA GLU A 164 27.08 -14.29 -4.57
C GLU A 164 27.78 -12.92 -4.69
N PRO A 165 29.09 -12.88 -4.99
CA PRO A 165 29.81 -11.63 -5.22
C PRO A 165 29.19 -10.82 -6.36
N GLY A 166 29.03 -9.52 -6.15
CA GLY A 166 28.49 -8.62 -7.17
C GLY A 166 26.96 -8.66 -7.30
N PHE A 167 26.25 -9.40 -6.44
CA PHE A 167 24.78 -9.47 -6.43
C PHE A 167 24.12 -8.10 -6.62
N GLN A 168 24.48 -7.11 -5.81
CA GLN A 168 23.80 -5.81 -5.84
C GLN A 168 23.96 -5.11 -7.19
N ALA A 169 25.15 -5.16 -7.80
CA ALA A 169 25.39 -4.52 -9.10
C ALA A 169 24.59 -5.20 -10.22
N ALA A 170 24.55 -6.54 -10.21
CA ALA A 170 23.75 -7.30 -11.17
C ALA A 170 22.25 -7.08 -10.95
N PHE A 171 21.80 -7.01 -9.70
CA PHE A 171 20.41 -6.72 -9.34
C PHE A 171 19.99 -5.35 -9.87
N ASP A 172 20.79 -4.30 -9.62
CA ASP A 172 20.50 -2.95 -10.07
C ASP A 172 20.48 -2.86 -11.61
N GLU A 173 21.44 -3.51 -12.29
CA GLU A 173 21.49 -3.57 -13.76
C GLU A 173 20.27 -4.28 -14.36
N CYS A 174 19.93 -5.46 -13.83
CA CYS A 174 18.73 -6.19 -14.21
C CYS A 174 17.46 -5.37 -13.98
N LEU A 175 17.34 -4.74 -12.82
CA LEU A 175 16.17 -3.94 -12.46
C LEU A 175 15.96 -2.75 -13.40
N VAL A 176 17.05 -2.06 -13.78
CA VAL A 176 16.99 -0.97 -14.77
C VAL A 176 16.48 -1.50 -16.11
N GLY A 177 17.05 -2.58 -16.63
CA GLY A 177 16.61 -3.15 -17.91
C GLY A 177 15.14 -3.61 -17.89
N ILE A 178 14.72 -4.25 -16.80
CA ILE A 178 13.33 -4.68 -16.61
C ILE A 178 12.37 -3.49 -16.62
N ARG A 179 12.70 -2.40 -15.93
CA ARG A 179 11.84 -1.21 -15.86
C ARG A 179 11.84 -0.37 -17.13
N GLU A 180 12.89 -0.47 -17.96
CA GLU A 180 12.91 0.10 -19.30
C GLU A 180 11.99 -0.69 -20.27
N GLU A 181 11.95 -2.02 -20.17
CA GLU A 181 11.11 -2.88 -21.01
C GLU A 181 9.66 -2.96 -20.52
N TYR A 182 9.45 -2.97 -19.21
CA TYR A 182 8.16 -3.11 -18.53
C TYR A 182 7.93 -1.94 -17.55
N PRO A 183 7.69 -0.72 -18.05
CA PRO A 183 7.51 0.45 -17.20
C PRO A 183 6.32 0.28 -16.24
N ALA A 184 6.53 0.71 -14.99
CA ALA A 184 5.46 0.81 -13.99
C ALA A 184 4.50 1.97 -14.34
N LEU A 185 3.35 2.01 -13.67
CA LEU A 185 2.47 3.19 -13.75
C LEU A 185 3.18 4.42 -13.19
N GLU A 186 2.88 5.59 -13.77
CA GLU A 186 3.50 6.84 -13.34
C GLU A 186 3.08 7.19 -11.91
N PRO A 187 4.02 7.59 -11.03
CA PRO A 187 3.71 7.92 -9.64
C PRO A 187 2.61 8.98 -9.50
N GLU A 188 2.57 9.98 -10.39
CA GLU A 188 1.58 11.05 -10.37
C GLU A 188 0.15 10.54 -10.60
N GLU A 189 -0.01 9.52 -11.43
CA GLU A 189 -1.32 8.89 -11.73
C GLU A 189 -1.83 8.14 -10.49
N MET A 190 -0.94 7.40 -9.83
CA MET A 190 -1.25 6.71 -8.57
C MET A 190 -1.56 7.67 -7.43
N MET A 191 -0.82 8.78 -7.34
CA MET A 191 -1.06 9.83 -6.36
C MET A 191 -2.38 10.56 -6.60
N LEU A 192 -2.83 10.66 -7.85
CA LEU A 192 -4.12 11.28 -8.16
C LEU A 192 -5.28 10.50 -7.55
N VAL A 193 -5.38 9.19 -7.83
CA VAL A 193 -6.48 8.35 -7.33
C VAL A 193 -6.45 8.27 -5.81
N THR A 194 -5.28 8.00 -5.23
CA THR A 194 -5.10 7.95 -3.76
C THR A 194 -5.45 9.29 -3.11
N GLY A 195 -5.03 10.40 -3.72
CA GLY A 195 -5.35 11.75 -3.24
C GLY A 195 -6.85 12.04 -3.27
N LEU A 196 -7.55 11.62 -4.33
CA LEU A 196 -9.01 11.75 -4.43
C LEU A 196 -9.71 10.92 -3.36
N ILE A 197 -9.30 9.66 -3.15
CA ILE A 197 -9.88 8.79 -2.12
C ILE A 197 -9.72 9.42 -0.74
N TYR A 198 -8.51 9.88 -0.39
CA TYR A 198 -8.25 10.50 0.91
C TYR A 198 -9.08 11.78 1.10
N GLN A 199 -9.10 12.65 0.09
CA GLN A 199 -9.88 13.89 0.14
C GLN A 199 -11.38 13.59 0.34
N VAL A 200 -11.93 12.63 -0.40
CA VAL A 200 -13.34 12.26 -0.30
C VAL A 200 -13.67 11.69 1.07
N SER A 201 -12.82 10.81 1.62
CA SER A 201 -13.05 10.23 2.94
C SER A 201 -13.07 11.30 4.04
N GLU A 202 -12.11 12.25 4.00
CA GLU A 202 -12.09 13.37 4.94
C GLU A 202 -13.29 14.29 4.79
N GLU A 203 -13.69 14.63 3.56
CA GLU A 203 -14.89 15.44 3.30
C GLU A 203 -16.18 14.72 3.74
N ALA A 204 -16.26 13.41 3.52
CA ALA A 204 -17.37 12.58 3.98
C ALA A 204 -17.48 12.60 5.50
N PHE A 205 -16.36 12.39 6.20
CA PHE A 205 -16.32 12.45 7.67
C PHE A 205 -16.77 13.81 8.20
N LEU A 206 -16.38 14.91 7.55
CA LEU A 206 -16.73 16.27 7.97
C LEU A 206 -18.20 16.66 7.71
N SER A 207 -18.97 15.83 7.00
CA SER A 207 -20.41 16.08 6.79
C SER A 207 -21.20 16.03 8.10
N ALA A 208 -22.30 16.79 8.16
CA ALA A 208 -23.10 16.89 9.37
C ALA A 208 -23.70 15.53 9.76
N GLU A 209 -24.19 14.80 8.77
CA GLU A 209 -24.83 13.49 8.91
C GLU A 209 -23.87 12.46 9.51
N VAL A 210 -22.62 12.43 9.03
CA VAL A 210 -21.59 11.51 9.53
C VAL A 210 -21.10 11.93 10.91
N GLN A 211 -20.90 13.23 11.17
CA GLN A 211 -20.52 13.73 12.51
C GLN A 211 -21.59 13.42 13.57
N GLU A 212 -22.86 13.54 13.23
CA GLU A 212 -23.97 13.18 14.10
C GLU A 212 -23.99 11.68 14.39
N ALA A 213 -23.80 10.84 13.37
CA ALA A 213 -23.71 9.39 13.54
C ALA A 213 -22.50 8.97 14.39
N ALA A 214 -21.34 9.58 14.17
CA ALA A 214 -20.15 9.38 15.01
C ALA A 214 -20.41 9.80 16.47
N GLY A 215 -21.22 10.84 16.69
CA GLY A 215 -21.69 11.23 18.02
C GLY A 215 -22.52 10.14 18.68
N ARG A 216 -23.50 9.57 17.97
CA ARG A 216 -24.32 8.45 18.45
C ARG A 216 -23.47 7.21 18.75
N TRP A 217 -22.50 6.90 17.89
CA TRP A 217 -21.55 5.80 18.11
C TRP A 217 -20.77 6.00 19.42
N ARG A 218 -20.23 7.19 19.68
CA ARG A 218 -19.53 7.48 20.95
C ARG A 218 -20.44 7.29 22.16
N SER A 219 -21.68 7.78 22.10
CA SER A 219 -22.65 7.59 23.18
C SER A 219 -23.02 6.12 23.41
N CYS A 220 -23.02 5.30 22.36
CA CYS A 220 -23.21 3.84 22.48
C CYS A 220 -22.00 3.14 23.11
N MET A 221 -20.79 3.59 22.76
CA MET A 221 -19.53 3.00 23.22
C MET A 221 -19.12 3.44 24.64
N GLU A 222 -19.52 4.64 25.07
CA GLU A 222 -19.13 5.20 26.38
C GLU A 222 -19.45 4.27 27.57
N PRO A 223 -20.66 3.67 27.68
CA PRO A 223 -20.98 2.74 28.77
C PRO A 223 -20.17 1.44 28.75
N GLN A 224 -19.53 1.08 27.63
CA GLN A 224 -18.73 -0.14 27.51
C GLN A 224 -17.38 -0.04 28.23
N GLY A 225 -16.89 1.18 28.48
CA GLY A 225 -15.72 1.42 29.34
C GLY A 225 -14.37 1.01 28.74
N PHE A 226 -14.20 1.08 27.41
CA PHE A 226 -12.94 0.72 26.73
C PHE A 226 -11.89 1.85 26.67
N GLY A 227 -11.98 2.85 27.55
CA GLY A 227 -11.05 3.98 27.61
C GLY A 227 -11.47 5.15 26.72
N GLN A 228 -10.48 5.93 26.26
CA GLN A 228 -10.71 7.12 25.46
C GLN A 228 -11.20 6.75 24.05
N LEU A 229 -12.38 7.23 23.69
CA LEU A 229 -12.95 7.01 22.36
C LEU A 229 -12.44 8.05 21.35
N PRO A 230 -12.06 7.64 20.12
CA PRO A 230 -11.70 8.57 19.06
C PRO A 230 -12.90 9.38 18.57
N LYS A 231 -12.61 10.44 17.80
CA LYS A 231 -13.64 11.23 17.11
C LYS A 231 -14.19 10.49 15.89
N ARG A 232 -13.34 9.77 15.17
CA ARG A 232 -13.72 8.96 14.02
C ARG A 232 -13.86 7.51 14.48
N PRO A 233 -15.04 6.88 14.33
CA PRO A 233 -15.23 5.48 14.68
C PRO A 233 -14.23 4.53 14.01
N ASP A 234 -13.81 4.81 12.78
CA ASP A 234 -12.83 4.00 12.03
C ASP A 234 -11.47 3.92 12.74
N ASP A 235 -11.11 4.94 13.53
CA ASP A 235 -9.84 4.99 14.28
C ASP A 235 -9.90 4.18 15.58
N PHE A 236 -11.03 3.54 15.88
CA PHE A 236 -11.17 2.62 17.00
C PHE A 236 -10.83 1.20 16.55
N PRO A 237 -10.13 0.40 17.37
CA PRO A 237 -9.57 0.68 18.70
C PRO A 237 -8.28 1.51 18.65
N SER A 238 -7.95 2.17 19.76
CA SER A 238 -6.67 2.89 19.87
C SER A 238 -5.48 1.92 19.82
N PRO A 239 -4.28 2.38 19.41
CA PRO A 239 -3.08 1.55 19.43
C PRO A 239 -2.77 0.92 20.79
N GLU A 240 -3.06 1.62 21.89
CA GLU A 240 -2.87 1.11 23.25
C GLU A 240 -3.84 -0.02 23.58
N LEU A 241 -5.12 0.11 23.17
CA LEU A 241 -6.10 -0.95 23.34
C LEU A 241 -5.76 -2.16 22.47
N LEU A 242 -5.33 -1.95 21.23
CA LEU A 242 -4.82 -3.03 20.37
C LEU A 242 -3.65 -3.77 21.03
N ALA A 243 -2.68 -3.04 21.60
CA ALA A 243 -1.57 -3.64 22.31
C ALA A 243 -2.04 -4.44 23.55
N GLU A 244 -3.02 -3.93 24.31
CA GLU A 244 -3.65 -4.65 25.44
C GLU A 244 -4.31 -5.95 24.99
N LEU A 245 -5.01 -5.92 23.85
CA LEU A 245 -5.66 -7.08 23.24
C LEU A 245 -4.65 -8.08 22.64
N GLY A 246 -3.35 -7.78 22.72
CA GLY A 246 -2.30 -8.61 22.17
C GLY A 246 -2.26 -8.57 20.66
N ALA A 247 -2.48 -7.39 20.06
CA ALA A 247 -2.31 -7.18 18.62
C ALA A 247 -0.99 -7.79 18.15
N VAL A 248 -1.10 -8.66 17.14
CA VAL A 248 0.04 -9.33 16.52
C VAL A 248 0.22 -8.78 15.12
N GLY A 249 1.46 -8.82 14.60
CA GLY A 249 1.73 -8.46 13.21
C GLY A 249 0.93 -9.32 12.23
N GLN A 250 0.81 -8.88 10.98
CA GLN A 250 -0.06 -9.49 9.97
C GLN A 250 0.23 -10.97 9.68
N SER A 251 1.43 -11.46 10.02
CA SER A 251 1.88 -12.84 9.78
C SER A 251 1.60 -13.82 10.92
N ALA A 252 1.09 -13.35 12.05
CA ALA A 252 0.87 -14.22 13.20
C ALA A 252 -0.55 -14.79 13.17
N ASN A 253 -0.65 -16.11 12.95
CA ASN A 253 -1.90 -16.86 13.06
C ASN A 253 -2.27 -17.06 14.54
N VAL A 254 -2.78 -16.00 15.16
CA VAL A 254 -3.21 -16.01 16.56
C VAL A 254 -4.69 -15.70 16.61
N GLU A 255 -5.45 -16.67 17.10
CA GLU A 255 -6.88 -16.54 17.36
C GLU A 255 -7.17 -15.34 18.27
N PRO A 256 -8.23 -14.56 18.01
CA PRO A 256 -8.60 -13.44 18.85
C PRO A 256 -8.95 -13.92 20.25
N SER A 257 -8.59 -13.11 21.26
CA SER A 257 -8.98 -13.42 22.63
C SER A 257 -10.46 -13.15 22.87
N GLU A 258 -11.08 -13.80 23.87
CA GLU A 258 -12.47 -13.50 24.25
C GLU A 258 -12.67 -12.01 24.58
N ARG A 259 -11.65 -11.38 25.17
CA ARG A 259 -11.67 -9.94 25.46
C ARG A 259 -11.68 -9.11 24.18
N GLU A 260 -10.92 -9.49 23.17
CA GLU A 260 -10.94 -8.83 21.87
C GLU A 260 -12.28 -8.98 21.18
N LEU A 261 -12.83 -10.19 21.14
CA LEU A 261 -14.16 -10.44 20.56
C LEU A 261 -15.24 -9.61 21.28
N GLN A 262 -15.17 -9.49 22.61
CA GLN A 262 -16.07 -8.62 23.36
C GLN A 262 -16.00 -7.15 22.90
N VAL A 263 -14.78 -6.61 22.75
CA VAL A 263 -14.57 -5.21 22.32
C VAL A 263 -15.04 -5.03 20.87
N ALA A 264 -14.67 -5.94 19.98
CA ALA A 264 -15.02 -5.92 18.57
C ALA A 264 -16.53 -5.97 18.36
N ARG A 265 -17.24 -6.88 19.04
CA ARG A 265 -18.71 -7.00 18.95
C ARG A 265 -19.42 -5.75 19.45
N ALA A 266 -18.95 -5.17 20.55
CA ALA A 266 -19.51 -3.91 21.05
C ALA A 266 -19.29 -2.76 20.07
N HIS A 267 -18.10 -2.68 19.46
CA HIS A 267 -17.80 -1.71 18.42
C HIS A 267 -18.72 -1.87 17.19
N ALA A 268 -18.84 -3.09 16.65
CA ALA A 268 -19.71 -3.40 15.51
C ALA A 268 -21.19 -3.08 15.82
N ALA A 269 -21.71 -3.50 16.97
CA ALA A 269 -23.09 -3.20 17.37
C ALA A 269 -23.35 -1.68 17.50
N CYS A 270 -22.35 -0.92 17.94
CA CYS A 270 -22.44 0.53 18.01
C CYS A 270 -22.29 1.21 16.64
N LEU A 271 -21.50 0.66 15.72
CA LEU A 271 -21.45 1.14 14.32
C LEU A 271 -22.83 1.00 13.66
N ASP A 272 -23.46 -0.17 13.81
CA ASP A 272 -24.77 -0.48 13.24
C ASP A 272 -25.87 0.38 13.87
N SER A 273 -25.99 0.39 15.20
CA SER A 273 -27.07 1.11 15.90
C SER A 273 -26.96 2.63 15.80
N SER A 274 -25.75 3.16 15.57
CA SER A 274 -25.55 4.59 15.34
C SER A 274 -25.88 5.03 13.90
N GLY A 275 -25.93 4.08 12.96
CA GLY A 275 -26.04 4.34 11.52
C GLY A 275 -24.79 4.98 10.92
N TYR A 276 -23.64 4.88 11.60
CA TYR A 276 -22.41 5.55 11.17
C TYR A 276 -21.91 5.01 9.83
N SER A 277 -21.82 3.69 9.68
CA SER A 277 -21.29 3.08 8.47
C SER A 277 -22.15 3.39 7.25
N ALA A 278 -23.47 3.39 7.40
CA ALA A 278 -24.39 3.81 6.34
C ALA A 278 -24.20 5.28 5.96
N ALA A 279 -24.11 6.18 6.94
CA ALA A 279 -23.90 7.60 6.68
C ALA A 279 -22.56 7.88 5.98
N MET A 280 -21.49 7.21 6.40
CA MET A 280 -20.16 7.37 5.80
C MET A 280 -20.14 6.84 4.37
N TYR A 281 -20.66 5.63 4.14
CA TYR A 281 -20.69 5.01 2.82
C TYR A 281 -21.47 5.84 1.80
N GLU A 282 -22.68 6.28 2.15
CA GLU A 282 -23.50 7.11 1.25
C GLU A 282 -22.79 8.44 0.92
N LYS A 283 -22.16 9.06 1.92
CA LYS A 283 -21.44 10.31 1.71
C LYS A 283 -20.20 10.14 0.86
N GLU A 284 -19.41 9.08 1.09
CA GLU A 284 -18.28 8.74 0.24
C GLU A 284 -18.74 8.46 -1.19
N TRP A 285 -19.80 7.67 -1.39
CA TRP A 285 -20.33 7.37 -2.73
C TRP A 285 -20.69 8.64 -3.51
N GLU A 286 -21.51 9.52 -2.91
CA GLU A 286 -21.92 10.79 -3.53
C GLU A 286 -20.70 11.64 -3.94
N LEU A 287 -19.73 11.79 -3.03
CA LEU A 287 -18.55 12.61 -3.26
C LEU A 287 -17.62 11.98 -4.30
N GLN A 288 -17.53 10.66 -4.36
CA GLN A 288 -16.75 9.96 -5.39
C GLN A 288 -17.38 10.09 -6.77
N GLU A 289 -18.71 10.00 -6.91
CA GLU A 289 -19.37 10.26 -8.20
C GLU A 289 -19.06 11.68 -8.73
N VAL A 290 -19.07 12.67 -7.84
CA VAL A 290 -18.71 14.07 -8.18
C VAL A 290 -17.23 14.17 -8.55
N ALA A 291 -16.34 13.53 -7.78
CA ALA A 291 -14.90 13.53 -8.03
C ALA A 291 -14.56 12.89 -9.39
N ILE A 292 -15.22 11.77 -9.73
CA ILE A 292 -15.06 11.08 -11.00
C ILE A 292 -15.50 11.96 -12.16
N GLU A 293 -16.67 12.60 -12.06
CA GLU A 293 -17.14 13.47 -13.13
C GLU A 293 -16.20 14.66 -13.35
N ARG A 294 -15.68 15.23 -12.26
CA ARG A 294 -14.73 16.36 -12.30
C ARG A 294 -13.42 15.99 -13.01
N ASP A 295 -12.94 14.77 -12.86
CA ASP A 295 -11.61 14.34 -13.33
C ASP A 295 -11.65 13.18 -14.35
N ARG A 296 -12.79 13.02 -15.02
CA ARG A 296 -13.12 11.87 -15.87
C ARG A 296 -12.04 11.56 -16.90
N ALA A 297 -11.51 12.57 -17.58
CA ALA A 297 -10.51 12.36 -18.63
C ALA A 297 -9.19 11.76 -18.09
N ASN A 298 -8.73 12.19 -16.91
CA ASN A 298 -7.54 11.62 -16.30
C ASN A 298 -7.82 10.21 -15.77
N LEU A 299 -8.96 10.02 -15.12
CA LEU A 299 -9.36 8.73 -14.56
C LEU A 299 -9.58 7.67 -15.65
N ASP A 300 -10.20 8.02 -16.78
CA ASP A 300 -10.38 7.09 -17.91
C ASP A 300 -9.03 6.63 -18.49
N ARG A 301 -8.04 7.54 -18.54
CA ARG A 301 -6.68 7.21 -18.96
C ARG A 301 -6.00 6.26 -17.97
N ILE A 302 -6.11 6.55 -16.67
CA ILE A 302 -5.58 5.70 -15.60
C ILE A 302 -6.22 4.31 -15.67
N ARG A 303 -7.54 4.22 -15.82
CA ARG A 303 -8.26 2.94 -15.96
C ARG A 303 -7.69 2.09 -17.10
N ALA A 304 -7.43 2.71 -18.25
CA ALA A 304 -6.85 2.01 -19.40
C ALA A 304 -5.43 1.51 -19.12
N GLN A 305 -4.59 2.33 -18.48
CA GLN A 305 -3.21 1.97 -18.14
C GLN A 305 -3.15 0.86 -17.07
N VAL A 306 -3.98 0.95 -16.03
CA VAL A 306 -4.14 -0.08 -14.99
C VAL A 306 -4.50 -1.42 -15.63
N HIS A 307 -5.50 -1.43 -16.52
CA HIS A 307 -5.91 -2.65 -17.22
C HIS A 307 -4.82 -3.22 -18.14
N GLU A 308 -4.14 -2.37 -18.92
CA GLU A 308 -3.05 -2.81 -19.79
C GLU A 308 -1.89 -3.43 -18.98
N ARG A 309 -1.54 -2.80 -17.86
CA ARG A 309 -0.49 -3.28 -16.97
C ARG A 309 -0.89 -4.59 -16.30
N GLU A 310 -2.11 -4.71 -15.80
CA GLU A 310 -2.63 -5.97 -15.21
C GLU A 310 -2.49 -7.14 -16.20
N VAL A 311 -2.90 -6.95 -17.46
CA VAL A 311 -2.77 -7.97 -18.51
C VAL A 311 -1.31 -8.31 -18.81
N ALA A 312 -0.41 -7.33 -18.78
CA ALA A 312 1.02 -7.56 -18.97
C ALA A 312 1.64 -8.37 -17.82
N VAL A 313 1.31 -8.01 -16.57
CA VAL A 313 1.75 -8.68 -15.34
C VAL A 313 1.30 -10.14 -15.33
N GLN A 314 0.03 -10.41 -15.64
CA GLN A 314 -0.49 -11.78 -15.70
C GLN A 314 0.25 -12.63 -16.75
N LYS A 315 0.63 -12.05 -17.90
CA LYS A 315 1.43 -12.76 -18.91
C LYS A 315 2.83 -13.09 -18.42
N ILE A 316 3.48 -12.17 -17.72
CA ILE A 316 4.81 -12.39 -17.13
C ILE A 316 4.74 -13.54 -16.13
N ILE A 317 3.77 -13.51 -15.21
CA ILE A 317 3.56 -14.56 -14.21
C ILE A 317 3.32 -15.90 -14.90
N ALA A 318 2.38 -15.97 -15.86
CA ALA A 318 2.08 -17.22 -16.57
C ALA A 318 3.28 -17.81 -17.32
N ALA A 319 4.20 -16.98 -17.80
CA ALA A 319 5.39 -17.42 -18.53
C ALA A 319 6.56 -17.83 -17.62
N ASN A 320 6.67 -17.25 -16.42
CA ASN A 320 7.88 -17.35 -15.59
C ASN A 320 7.65 -18.00 -14.22
N ALA A 321 6.42 -18.10 -13.74
CA ALA A 321 6.15 -18.61 -12.39
C ALA A 321 6.62 -20.07 -12.24
N PRO A 322 7.32 -20.40 -11.15
CA PRO A 322 7.63 -21.78 -10.82
C PRO A 322 6.34 -22.56 -10.53
N LYS A 323 6.42 -23.88 -10.65
CA LYS A 323 5.29 -24.77 -10.34
C LYS A 323 5.08 -24.82 -8.82
N ALA A 324 3.80 -24.87 -8.43
CA ALA A 324 3.36 -25.22 -7.08
C ALA A 324 3.83 -26.64 -6.67
#